data_AF-A0A7K2FL77-F1
#
_entry.id   AF-A0A7K2FL77-F1
#
_cell.length_a   1.000
_cell.length_b   1.000
_cell.length_c   1.000
_cell.angle_alpha   90.00
_cell.angle_beta   90.00
_cell.angle_gamma   90.00
#
_symmetry.space_group_name_H-M   'P 1'
#
loop_
_entity.id
_entity.type
_entity.pdbx_description
1 polymer ?
#
loop_
_entity_poly.entity_id
_entity_poly.type
_entity_poly.pdbx_seq_one_letter_code
_entity_poly.pdbx_strand_id
1 'polypeptide(L)'
;CTADGVAGPVLLDVAVQAEPRLRIVGERLTAGGVVLLETALRDPARRAVQAAWHTAGAAPVTRAPLPDDRLGTPLLPLRVAGATDGQRRVLAAAEQMVVALRSVFPCDPRPEFMRVPIPTGPGRLLPGCDNLADVVARTRAECGRRHALLVETVRAGVAGPVADLVAERLPDGTVRALLDRGDGHRTDLARLGEGELRYIALALVLMTGPGVLDVDAPGEVPDALRTLTVLADGFDRCLDPARRRELLGLAARMGERGHVRCVGAVSDASWASGTPGVTVVHLRV
;
A
#
# COMPACT_ATOMS: atom_id res chain seq x y z
N CYS A 1 -0.56 -12.56 7.31
CA CYS A 1 -1.45 -12.39 6.14
C CYS A 1 -1.46 -13.69 5.33
N THR A 2 -2.47 -13.90 4.47
CA THR A 2 -2.57 -15.10 3.63
C THR A 2 -2.60 -14.70 2.17
N ALA A 3 -1.86 -15.42 1.32
CA ALA A 3 -1.91 -15.31 -0.13
C ALA A 3 -2.37 -16.64 -0.72
N ASP A 4 -3.40 -16.60 -1.56
CA ASP A 4 -3.88 -17.76 -2.31
C ASP A 4 -3.20 -17.85 -3.67
N GLY A 5 -3.11 -19.05 -4.23
CA GLY A 5 -2.50 -19.30 -5.53
C GLY A 5 -2.24 -20.78 -5.78
N VAL A 6 -1.30 -21.08 -6.68
CA VAL A 6 -0.98 -22.46 -7.12
C VAL A 6 -0.52 -23.35 -5.97
N ALA A 7 0.16 -22.79 -4.97
CA ALA A 7 0.59 -23.53 -3.78
C ALA A 7 -0.54 -23.76 -2.76
N GLY A 8 -1.78 -23.36 -3.08
CA GLY A 8 -2.87 -23.23 -2.12
C GLY A 8 -2.67 -22.01 -1.21
N PRO A 9 -3.40 -21.93 -0.07
CA PRO A 9 -3.23 -20.85 0.88
C PRO A 9 -1.84 -20.87 1.52
N VAL A 10 -1.11 -19.76 1.40
CA VAL A 10 0.19 -19.53 2.02
C VAL A 10 0.04 -18.46 3.09
N LEU A 11 0.29 -18.82 4.34
CA LEU A 11 0.25 -17.93 5.50
C LEU A 11 1.65 -17.38 5.79
N LEU A 12 1.76 -16.07 5.93
CA LEU A 12 2.94 -15.37 6.43
C LEU A 12 2.61 -14.68 7.74
N ASP A 13 3.23 -15.12 8.83
CA ASP A 13 3.22 -14.43 10.12
C ASP A 13 4.55 -13.70 10.33
N VAL A 14 4.48 -12.46 10.80
CA VAL A 14 5.66 -11.64 11.07
C VAL A 14 5.55 -11.07 12.48
N ALA A 15 6.60 -11.25 13.26
CA ALA A 15 6.79 -10.59 14.54
C ALA A 15 7.84 -9.48 14.35
N VAL A 16 7.44 -8.26 14.68
CA VAL A 16 8.30 -7.07 14.62
C VAL A 16 8.50 -6.52 16.02
N GLN A 17 9.71 -6.05 16.30
CA GLN A 17 10.01 -5.23 17.45
C GLN A 17 10.07 -3.79 16.97
N ALA A 18 9.31 -2.89 17.61
CA ALA A 18 9.30 -1.46 17.28
C ALA A 18 10.39 -0.68 18.03
N GLU A 19 10.63 -1.04 19.30
CA GLU A 19 11.56 -0.36 20.20
C GLU A 19 12.66 -1.31 20.72
N PRO A 20 13.90 -0.84 20.98
CA PRO A 20 14.41 0.53 20.75
C PRO A 20 14.67 0.85 19.27
N ARG A 21 14.55 -0.14 18.38
CA ARG A 21 14.66 0.03 16.93
C ARG A 21 13.73 -0.94 16.23
N LEU A 22 13.23 -0.53 15.06
CA LEU A 22 12.45 -1.39 14.19
C LEU A 22 13.33 -2.56 13.67
N ARG A 23 12.87 -3.79 13.89
CA ARG A 23 13.49 -5.01 13.36
C ARG A 23 12.49 -6.16 13.30
N ILE A 24 12.74 -7.11 12.42
CA ILE A 24 12.05 -8.40 12.40
C ILE A 24 12.66 -9.29 13.47
N VAL A 25 11.82 -9.82 14.37
CA VAL A 25 12.23 -10.74 15.43
C VAL A 25 11.75 -12.17 15.19
N GLY A 26 10.82 -12.35 14.26
CA GLY A 26 10.41 -13.66 13.81
C GLY A 26 9.56 -13.57 12.56
N GLU A 27 9.57 -14.65 11.79
CA GLU A 27 8.82 -14.80 10.56
C GLU A 27 8.44 -16.27 10.44
N ARG A 28 7.23 -16.56 9.96
CA ARG A 28 6.79 -17.92 9.69
C ARG A 28 6.02 -17.95 8.37
N LEU A 29 6.54 -18.69 7.41
CA LEU A 29 5.87 -19.01 6.15
C LEU A 29 5.31 -20.42 6.24
N THR A 30 4.00 -20.58 6.10
CA THR A 30 3.31 -21.87 6.22
C THR A 30 2.45 -22.12 4.99
N ALA A 31 2.51 -23.32 4.42
CA ALA A 31 1.62 -23.73 3.33
C ALA A 31 1.16 -25.17 3.56
N GLY A 32 -0.14 -25.44 3.38
CA GLY A 32 -0.71 -26.78 3.56
C GLY A 32 -0.33 -27.44 4.90
N GLY A 33 -0.41 -26.67 6.00
CA GLY A 33 -0.07 -27.11 7.36
C GLY A 33 1.42 -27.30 7.67
N VAL A 34 2.32 -27.07 6.71
CA VAL A 34 3.76 -27.25 6.88
C VAL A 34 4.45 -25.91 7.01
N VAL A 35 5.28 -25.74 8.04
CA VAL A 35 6.17 -24.58 8.19
C VAL A 35 7.33 -24.72 7.21
N LEU A 36 7.37 -23.81 6.24
CA LEU A 36 8.34 -23.77 5.14
C LEU A 36 9.55 -22.91 5.46
N LEU A 37 9.33 -21.81 6.18
CA LEU A 37 10.36 -20.95 6.76
C LEU A 37 9.93 -20.59 8.17
N GLU A 38 10.86 -20.66 9.10
CA GLU A 38 10.75 -20.01 10.40
C GLU A 38 12.02 -19.22 10.70
N THR A 39 11.85 -18.02 11.25
CA THR A 39 12.95 -17.21 11.78
C THR A 39 12.69 -16.83 13.22
N ALA A 40 13.76 -16.69 13.99
CA ALA A 40 13.71 -16.22 15.36
C ALA A 40 14.95 -15.40 15.72
N LEU A 41 14.73 -14.27 16.38
CA LEU A 41 15.77 -13.54 17.06
C LEU A 41 16.21 -14.34 18.29
N ARG A 42 17.44 -14.85 18.26
CA ARG A 42 18.04 -15.58 19.39
C ARG A 42 19.00 -14.73 20.22
N ASP A 43 19.64 -13.75 19.58
CA ASP A 43 20.63 -12.87 20.19
C ASP A 43 20.30 -11.42 19.82
N PRO A 44 19.67 -10.64 20.72
CA PRO A 44 19.29 -9.26 20.48
C PRO A 44 20.47 -8.35 20.12
N ALA A 45 21.70 -8.69 20.53
CA ALA A 45 22.91 -7.92 20.22
C ALA A 45 23.33 -8.05 18.74
N ARG A 46 22.86 -9.08 18.03
CA ARG A 46 23.15 -9.29 16.61
C ARG A 46 22.09 -8.67 15.71
N ARG A 47 22.53 -8.22 14.53
CA ARG A 47 21.67 -7.77 13.42
C ARG A 47 21.27 -8.94 12.51
N ALA A 48 20.83 -10.03 13.12
CA ALA A 48 20.44 -11.25 12.40
C ALA A 48 19.42 -12.05 13.19
N VAL A 49 18.55 -12.74 12.46
CA VAL A 49 17.67 -13.79 12.97
C VAL A 49 18.21 -15.15 12.53
N GLN A 50 18.01 -16.17 13.36
CA GLN A 50 18.27 -17.54 12.94
C GLN A 50 17.10 -18.02 12.10
N ALA A 51 17.37 -18.45 10.87
CA ALA A 51 16.37 -19.00 9.98
C ALA A 51 16.52 -20.52 9.85
N ALA A 52 15.40 -21.21 9.71
CA ALA A 52 15.33 -22.60 9.29
C ALA A 52 14.30 -22.71 8.16
N TRP A 53 14.66 -23.37 7.06
CA TRP A 53 13.71 -23.64 5.97
C TRP A 53 13.65 -25.12 5.62
N HIS A 54 12.46 -25.54 5.22
CA HIS A 54 12.13 -26.92 4.91
C HIS A 54 12.89 -27.41 3.67
N THR A 55 13.35 -28.66 3.71
CA THR A 55 14.03 -29.27 2.56
C THR A 55 13.36 -30.56 2.11
N ALA A 56 12.69 -31.32 2.98
CA ALA A 56 12.32 -32.72 2.71
C ALA A 56 13.48 -33.56 2.14
N GLY A 57 14.73 -33.25 2.56
CA GLY A 57 15.94 -34.00 2.19
C GLY A 57 16.46 -34.85 3.35
N ALA A 58 17.72 -35.28 3.27
CA ALA A 58 18.37 -36.07 4.32
C ALA A 58 18.37 -35.38 5.70
N ALA A 59 18.60 -34.07 5.72
CA ALA A 59 18.29 -33.21 6.87
C ALA A 59 16.92 -32.57 6.65
N PRO A 60 16.01 -32.52 7.65
CA PRO A 60 14.65 -32.03 7.48
C PRO A 60 14.56 -30.52 7.20
N VAL A 61 15.57 -29.77 7.64
CA VAL A 61 15.71 -28.33 7.45
C VAL A 61 17.15 -27.93 7.18
N THR A 62 17.34 -26.82 6.49
CA THR A 62 18.62 -26.09 6.44
C THR A 62 18.52 -24.88 7.34
N ARG A 63 19.61 -24.57 8.08
CA ARG A 63 19.69 -23.41 8.98
C ARG A 63 20.76 -22.45 8.53
N ALA A 64 20.45 -21.16 8.53
CA ALA A 64 21.41 -20.10 8.29
C ALA A 64 20.93 -18.79 8.92
N PRO A 65 21.83 -17.84 9.24
CA PRO A 65 21.41 -16.51 9.62
C PRO A 65 20.82 -15.75 8.42
N LEU A 66 19.79 -14.96 8.70
CA LEU A 66 19.24 -13.94 7.82
C LEU A 66 19.30 -12.57 8.51
N PRO A 67 19.41 -11.48 7.75
CA PRO A 67 19.35 -10.14 8.32
C PRO A 67 18.01 -9.88 9.04
N ASP A 68 18.03 -9.04 10.08
CA ASP A 68 16.85 -8.69 10.89
C ASP A 68 16.12 -7.42 10.41
N ASP A 69 16.56 -6.84 9.29
CA ASP A 69 16.06 -5.58 8.72
C ASP A 69 15.18 -5.76 7.48
N ARG A 70 15.02 -7.00 7.01
CA ARG A 70 14.20 -7.36 5.84
C ARG A 70 13.58 -8.74 6.03
N LEU A 71 12.46 -8.99 5.35
CA LEU A 71 11.81 -10.29 5.37
C LEU A 71 12.77 -11.37 4.82
N GLY A 72 12.74 -12.54 5.43
CA GLY A 72 13.45 -13.73 4.99
C GLY A 72 12.78 -14.41 3.80
N THR A 73 11.45 -14.34 3.69
CA THR A 73 10.69 -14.94 2.59
C THR A 73 11.21 -14.51 1.20
N PRO A 74 11.42 -13.20 0.89
CA PRO A 74 12.01 -12.77 -0.37
C PRO A 74 13.47 -13.19 -0.59
N LEU A 75 14.19 -13.60 0.46
CA LEU A 75 15.59 -14.04 0.35
C LEU A 75 15.71 -15.53 0.03
N LEU A 76 14.65 -16.32 0.17
CA LEU A 76 14.66 -17.76 -0.06
C LEU A 76 15.15 -18.15 -1.47
N PRO A 77 14.76 -17.48 -2.57
CA PRO A 77 15.28 -17.79 -3.91
C PRO A 77 16.80 -17.69 -4.03
N LEU A 78 17.45 -16.87 -3.19
CA LEU A 78 18.91 -16.71 -3.17
C LEU A 78 19.62 -17.73 -2.27
N ARG A 79 18.87 -18.51 -1.48
CA ARG A 79 19.39 -19.42 -0.45
C ARG A 79 19.01 -20.88 -0.65
N VAL A 80 17.96 -21.14 -1.41
CA VAL A 80 17.37 -22.47 -1.59
C VAL A 80 17.64 -22.96 -3.02
N ALA A 81 18.28 -24.11 -3.14
CA ALA A 81 18.71 -24.66 -4.44
C ALA A 81 17.55 -25.26 -5.28
N GLY A 82 16.42 -25.62 -4.67
CA GLY A 82 15.30 -26.27 -5.38
C GLY A 82 15.55 -27.72 -5.78
N ALA A 83 16.57 -28.37 -5.20
CA ALA A 83 16.98 -29.73 -5.56
C ALA A 83 15.96 -30.80 -5.11
N THR A 84 15.26 -30.57 -4.01
CA THR A 84 14.28 -31.49 -3.43
C THR A 84 12.84 -30.96 -3.57
N ASP A 85 11.84 -31.83 -3.45
CA ASP A 85 10.43 -31.43 -3.47
C ASP A 85 10.10 -30.41 -2.36
N GLY A 86 10.66 -30.61 -1.16
CA GLY A 86 10.49 -29.67 -0.05
C GLY A 86 11.07 -28.29 -0.37
N GLN A 87 12.26 -28.23 -0.99
CA GLN A 87 12.86 -26.97 -1.43
C GLN A 87 12.05 -26.30 -2.54
N ARG A 88 11.52 -27.05 -3.51
CA ARG A 88 10.63 -26.50 -4.54
C ARG A 88 9.34 -25.93 -3.94
N ARG A 89 8.77 -26.60 -2.94
CA ARG A 89 7.60 -26.09 -2.19
C ARG A 89 7.91 -24.80 -1.44
N VAL A 90 9.09 -24.69 -0.82
CA VAL A 90 9.56 -23.44 -0.19
C VAL A 90 9.63 -22.31 -1.21
N LEU A 91 10.26 -22.55 -2.37
CA LEU A 91 10.38 -21.55 -3.43
C LEU A 91 9.02 -21.11 -3.98
N ALA A 92 8.13 -22.05 -4.28
CA ALA A 92 6.80 -21.75 -4.80
C ALA A 92 5.95 -20.93 -3.82
N ALA A 93 5.98 -21.27 -2.52
CA ALA A 93 5.26 -20.50 -1.51
C ALA A 93 5.86 -19.10 -1.31
N ALA A 94 7.18 -18.99 -1.35
CA ALA A 94 7.87 -17.71 -1.24
C ALA A 94 7.56 -16.80 -2.43
N GLU A 95 7.63 -17.33 -3.65
CA GLU A 95 7.25 -16.62 -4.87
C GLU A 95 5.80 -16.13 -4.78
N GLN A 96 4.84 -17.01 -4.48
CA GLN A 96 3.43 -16.64 -4.36
C GLN A 96 3.20 -15.51 -3.34
N MET A 97 3.83 -15.60 -2.17
CA MET A 97 3.73 -14.57 -1.14
C MET A 97 4.36 -13.24 -1.58
N VAL A 98 5.55 -13.29 -2.20
CA VAL A 98 6.26 -12.09 -2.70
C VAL A 98 5.47 -11.42 -3.80
N VAL A 99 4.91 -12.17 -4.75
CA VAL A 99 4.05 -11.66 -5.82
C VAL A 99 2.83 -10.93 -5.25
N ALA A 100 2.19 -11.52 -4.23
CA ALA A 100 1.07 -10.88 -3.54
C ALA A 100 1.49 -9.57 -2.84
N LEU A 101 2.64 -9.55 -2.17
CA LEU A 101 3.15 -8.36 -1.46
C LEU A 101 3.65 -7.25 -2.40
N ARG A 102 4.17 -7.59 -3.59
CA ARG A 102 4.58 -6.61 -4.62
C ARG A 102 3.42 -5.77 -5.12
N SER A 103 2.19 -6.29 -5.03
CA SER A 103 0.96 -5.56 -5.38
C SER A 103 0.43 -4.66 -4.25
N VAL A 104 1.19 -4.48 -3.16
CA VAL A 104 0.83 -3.60 -2.04
C VAL A 104 1.46 -2.22 -2.24
N PHE A 105 0.63 -1.19 -2.32
CA PHE A 105 1.05 0.20 -2.29
C PHE A 105 0.85 0.77 -0.89
N PRO A 106 1.93 1.03 -0.12
CA PRO A 106 1.84 1.77 1.13
C PRO A 106 1.48 3.23 0.81
N CYS A 107 0.43 3.72 1.43
CA CYS A 107 -0.03 5.09 1.25
C CYS A 107 -0.06 5.79 2.61
N ASP A 108 0.82 6.78 2.76
CA ASP A 108 0.83 7.67 3.92
C ASP A 108 0.94 9.12 3.44
N PRO A 109 -0.16 9.77 3.05
CA PRO A 109 -0.08 11.14 2.54
C PRO A 109 0.55 12.08 3.58
N ARG A 110 1.54 12.86 3.15
CA ARG A 110 2.31 13.80 3.96
C ARG A 110 1.96 15.24 3.59
N PRO A 111 0.94 15.85 4.22
CA PRO A 111 0.47 17.19 3.87
C PRO A 111 1.58 18.24 3.82
N GLU A 112 2.60 18.15 4.67
CA GLU A 112 3.74 19.08 4.68
C GLU A 112 4.50 19.11 3.35
N PHE A 113 4.63 17.99 2.65
CA PHE A 113 5.32 17.90 1.36
C PHE A 113 4.38 18.11 0.18
N MET A 114 3.11 17.70 0.31
CA MET A 114 2.07 17.92 -0.72
C MET A 114 1.82 19.40 -1.04
N ARG A 115 2.16 20.30 -0.12
CA ARG A 115 2.01 21.76 -0.29
C ARG A 115 3.13 22.40 -1.10
N VAL A 116 4.25 21.69 -1.29
CA VAL A 116 5.43 22.23 -1.93
C VAL A 116 5.32 22.00 -3.44
N PRO A 117 5.56 23.01 -4.30
CA PRO A 117 5.71 22.78 -5.74
C PRO A 117 6.85 21.81 -6.00
N ILE A 118 6.64 20.84 -6.91
CA ILE A 118 7.59 19.76 -7.18
C ILE A 118 8.02 19.74 -8.65
N PRO A 119 9.23 19.27 -8.98
CA PRO A 119 9.62 19.04 -10.37
C PRO A 119 8.67 18.04 -11.04
N THR A 120 8.36 18.23 -12.32
CA THR A 120 7.61 17.24 -13.09
C THR A 120 8.42 15.95 -13.24
N GLY A 121 7.80 14.81 -12.98
CA GLY A 121 8.47 13.52 -12.94
C GLY A 121 7.85 12.48 -13.86
N PRO A 122 8.15 11.19 -13.65
CA PRO A 122 7.57 10.09 -14.43
C PRO A 122 6.05 9.90 -14.17
N GLY A 123 5.45 10.73 -13.31
CA GLY A 123 4.01 10.74 -13.05
C GLY A 123 3.48 9.52 -12.30
N ARG A 124 4.33 8.79 -11.55
CA ARG A 124 3.87 7.76 -10.60
C ARG A 124 3.73 8.35 -9.20
N LEU A 125 2.58 8.14 -8.55
CA LEU A 125 2.33 8.66 -7.21
C LEU A 125 3.20 7.94 -6.19
N LEU A 126 3.96 8.71 -5.42
CA LEU A 126 4.81 8.21 -4.35
C LEU A 126 3.98 7.82 -3.12
N PRO A 127 4.48 6.93 -2.24
CA PRO A 127 3.81 6.55 -0.99
C PRO A 127 3.38 7.74 -0.10
N GLY A 128 4.22 8.78 -0.04
CA GLY A 128 3.95 10.03 0.69
C GLY A 128 2.94 10.96 0.02
N CYS A 129 2.54 10.66 -1.22
CA CYS A 129 1.72 11.51 -2.09
C CYS A 129 2.30 12.92 -2.33
N ASP A 130 3.59 13.11 -2.08
CA ASP A 130 4.28 14.41 -2.16
C ASP A 130 4.21 15.01 -3.57
N ASN A 131 4.20 14.15 -4.60
CA ASN A 131 4.13 14.53 -6.01
C ASN A 131 2.70 14.54 -6.60
N LEU A 132 1.67 14.70 -5.75
CA LEU A 132 0.27 14.69 -6.16
C LEU A 132 -0.02 15.64 -7.33
N ALA A 133 0.61 16.82 -7.37
CA ALA A 133 0.43 17.79 -8.44
C ALA A 133 0.80 17.26 -9.83
N ASP A 134 1.89 16.51 -9.95
CA ASP A 134 2.34 15.89 -11.20
C ASP A 134 1.37 14.78 -11.65
N VAL A 135 0.88 13.99 -10.69
CA VAL A 135 -0.06 12.88 -10.96
C VAL A 135 -1.44 13.39 -11.36
N VAL A 136 -1.90 14.51 -10.79
CA VAL A 136 -3.13 15.19 -11.23
C VAL A 136 -2.99 15.63 -12.69
N ALA A 137 -1.86 16.25 -13.06
CA ALA A 137 -1.59 16.69 -14.42
C ALA A 137 -1.68 15.52 -15.42
N ARG A 138 -1.00 14.42 -15.08
CA ARG A 138 -0.98 13.19 -15.88
C ARG A 138 -2.36 12.54 -15.97
N THR A 139 -3.08 12.42 -14.86
CA THR A 139 -4.42 11.80 -14.81
C THR A 139 -5.40 12.52 -15.73
N ARG A 140 -5.35 13.85 -15.74
CA ARG A 140 -6.16 14.69 -16.65
C ARG A 140 -5.81 14.44 -18.11
N ALA A 141 -4.53 14.36 -18.44
CA ALA A 141 -4.05 14.14 -19.80
C ALA A 141 -4.36 12.72 -20.33
N GLU A 142 -4.24 11.70 -19.48
CA GLU A 142 -4.44 10.30 -19.88
C GLU A 142 -5.92 9.89 -19.90
N CYS A 143 -6.75 10.40 -18.98
CA CYS A 143 -8.14 9.96 -18.87
C CYS A 143 -9.04 11.01 -18.23
N GLY A 144 -9.66 11.85 -19.08
CA GLY A 144 -10.63 12.87 -18.63
C GLY A 144 -11.80 12.31 -17.81
N ARG A 145 -12.25 11.07 -18.06
CA ARG A 145 -13.30 10.42 -17.26
C ARG A 145 -12.84 10.14 -15.82
N ARG A 146 -11.61 9.63 -15.65
CA ARG A 146 -11.04 9.38 -14.32
C ARG A 146 -10.83 10.68 -13.57
N HIS A 147 -10.33 11.70 -14.27
CA HIS A 147 -10.18 13.04 -13.74
C HIS A 147 -11.52 13.63 -13.27
N ALA A 148 -12.57 13.54 -14.08
CA ALA A 148 -13.90 14.03 -13.69
C ALA A 148 -14.43 13.32 -12.43
N LEU A 149 -14.27 11.99 -12.34
CA LEU A 149 -14.63 11.24 -11.12
C LEU A 149 -13.83 11.70 -9.90
N LEU A 150 -12.53 12.04 -10.08
CA LEU A 150 -11.69 12.60 -9.03
C LEU A 150 -12.22 13.95 -8.56
N VAL A 151 -12.54 14.85 -9.47
CA VAL A 151 -13.14 16.15 -9.14
C VAL A 151 -14.45 15.98 -8.36
N GLU A 152 -15.33 15.07 -8.78
CA GLU A 152 -16.57 14.78 -8.04
C GLU A 152 -16.29 14.27 -6.63
N THR A 153 -15.31 13.40 -6.46
CA THR A 153 -14.91 12.88 -5.15
C THR A 153 -14.32 13.99 -4.27
N VAL A 154 -13.46 14.83 -4.83
CA VAL A 154 -12.86 15.98 -4.14
C VAL A 154 -13.94 16.98 -3.72
N ARG A 155 -14.95 17.22 -4.56
CA ARG A 155 -16.05 18.15 -4.26
C ARG A 155 -16.82 17.77 -3.00
N ALA A 156 -17.02 16.49 -2.75
CA ALA A 156 -17.80 16.07 -1.60
C ALA A 156 -16.98 16.07 -0.28
N GLY A 157 -15.65 15.93 -0.36
CA GLY A 157 -14.76 15.95 0.82
C GLY A 157 -13.96 17.22 1.07
N VAL A 158 -14.09 18.27 0.25
CA VAL A 158 -13.39 19.56 0.43
C VAL A 158 -14.38 20.68 0.69
N ALA A 159 -14.01 21.62 1.56
CA ALA A 159 -14.88 22.73 1.88
C ALA A 159 -14.97 23.74 0.71
N GLY A 160 -16.19 24.24 0.50
CA GLY A 160 -16.50 25.23 -0.54
C GLY A 160 -16.63 24.63 -1.93
N PRO A 161 -16.87 25.48 -2.95
CA PRO A 161 -17.07 25.02 -4.32
C PRO A 161 -15.77 24.43 -4.88
N VAL A 162 -15.91 23.36 -5.68
CA VAL A 162 -14.84 22.73 -6.45
C VAL A 162 -15.36 22.45 -7.86
N ALA A 163 -14.89 23.24 -8.82
CA ALA A 163 -15.18 23.08 -10.23
C ALA A 163 -14.18 22.14 -10.92
N ASP A 164 -12.89 22.22 -10.56
CA ASP A 164 -11.83 21.36 -11.09
C ASP A 164 -10.67 21.25 -10.06
N LEU A 165 -9.85 20.21 -10.22
CA LEU A 165 -8.56 20.05 -9.55
C LEU A 165 -7.49 20.16 -10.64
N VAL A 166 -6.70 21.23 -10.62
CA VAL A 166 -5.78 21.56 -11.72
C VAL A 166 -4.33 21.52 -11.26
N ALA A 167 -3.46 21.10 -12.17
CA ALA A 167 -2.02 21.22 -12.00
C ALA A 167 -1.51 22.42 -12.79
N GLU A 168 -0.83 23.35 -12.12
CA GLU A 168 -0.24 24.54 -12.71
C GLU A 168 1.29 24.42 -12.73
N ARG A 169 1.87 24.59 -13.92
CA ARG A 169 3.32 24.67 -14.08
C ARG A 169 3.79 26.09 -13.78
N LEU A 170 4.79 26.20 -12.92
CA LEU A 170 5.42 27.45 -12.52
C LEU A 170 6.60 27.81 -13.46
N PRO A 171 7.04 29.07 -13.48
CA PRO A 171 8.15 29.52 -14.35
C PRO A 171 9.47 28.80 -14.11
N ASP A 172 9.70 28.28 -12.89
CA ASP A 172 10.89 27.51 -12.50
C ASP A 172 10.83 26.03 -12.93
N GLY A 173 9.77 25.63 -13.63
CA GLY A 173 9.57 24.26 -14.12
C GLY A 173 8.94 23.31 -13.11
N THR A 174 8.66 23.77 -11.89
CA THR A 174 7.90 22.99 -10.92
C THR A 174 6.39 23.01 -11.22
N VAL A 175 5.65 22.09 -10.61
CA VAL A 175 4.20 22.00 -10.70
C VAL A 175 3.59 22.04 -9.31
N ARG A 176 2.49 22.79 -9.17
CA ARG A 176 1.64 22.78 -7.98
C ARG A 176 0.21 22.42 -8.34
N ALA A 177 -0.55 21.95 -7.37
CA ALA A 177 -1.96 21.66 -7.54
C ALA A 177 -2.82 22.81 -6.97
N LEU A 178 -3.94 23.09 -7.62
CA LEU A 178 -4.90 24.11 -7.23
C LEU A 178 -6.31 23.56 -7.34
N LEU A 179 -7.22 24.05 -6.52
CA LEU A 179 -8.66 23.89 -6.71
C LEU A 179 -9.19 25.07 -7.52
N ASP A 180 -9.82 24.79 -8.65
CA ASP A 180 -10.66 25.76 -9.35
C ASP A 180 -11.99 25.86 -8.60
N ARG A 181 -12.36 27.08 -8.20
CA ARG A 181 -13.57 27.34 -7.42
C ARG A 181 -14.80 27.63 -8.30
N GLY A 182 -14.62 27.75 -9.62
CA GLY A 182 -15.71 27.96 -10.59
C GLY A 182 -16.20 29.41 -10.69
N ASP A 183 -15.64 30.32 -9.91
CA ASP A 183 -15.93 31.76 -9.86
C ASP A 183 -14.74 32.60 -10.37
N GLY A 184 -13.86 31.98 -11.15
CA GLY A 184 -12.60 32.57 -11.62
C GLY A 184 -11.47 32.55 -10.58
N HIS A 185 -11.73 32.14 -9.34
CA HIS A 185 -10.70 32.03 -8.30
C HIS A 185 -10.12 30.63 -8.24
N ARG A 186 -8.83 30.55 -7.90
CA ARG A 186 -8.13 29.30 -7.61
C ARG A 186 -7.61 29.32 -6.18
N THR A 187 -7.73 28.19 -5.50
CA THR A 187 -7.12 27.99 -4.18
C THR A 187 -5.95 27.04 -4.30
N ASP A 188 -4.77 27.50 -3.91
CA ASP A 188 -3.60 26.65 -3.81
C ASP A 188 -3.81 25.54 -2.77
N LEU A 189 -3.44 24.30 -3.11
CA LEU A 189 -3.46 23.19 -2.15
C LEU A 189 -2.61 23.49 -0.92
N ALA A 190 -1.59 24.34 -1.03
CA ALA A 190 -0.81 24.88 0.08
C ALA A 190 -1.68 25.50 1.21
N ARG A 191 -2.87 26.00 0.87
CA ARG A 191 -3.79 26.67 1.81
C ARG A 191 -4.79 25.71 2.47
N LEU A 192 -4.84 24.45 2.04
CA LEU A 192 -5.79 23.47 2.58
C LEU A 192 -5.32 22.90 3.92
N GLY A 193 -6.30 22.48 4.73
CA GLY A 193 -6.05 21.75 5.97
C GLY A 193 -5.43 20.38 5.69
N GLU A 194 -4.75 19.80 6.68
CA GLU A 194 -4.16 18.46 6.57
C GLU A 194 -5.20 17.39 6.19
N GLY A 195 -6.40 17.46 6.79
CA GLY A 195 -7.48 16.54 6.49
C GLY A 195 -7.95 16.61 5.04
N GLU A 196 -8.04 17.80 4.46
CA GLU A 196 -8.41 17.97 3.06
C GLU A 196 -7.35 17.43 2.11
N LEU A 197 -6.07 17.69 2.42
CA LEU A 197 -4.96 17.14 1.63
C LEU A 197 -4.92 15.62 1.71
N ARG A 198 -5.03 15.03 2.90
CA ARG A 198 -5.10 13.58 3.07
C ARG A 198 -6.29 12.97 2.34
N TYR A 199 -7.46 13.62 2.42
CA TYR A 199 -8.65 13.19 1.69
C TYR A 199 -8.42 13.15 0.18
N ILE A 200 -7.89 14.24 -0.41
CA ILE A 200 -7.60 14.32 -1.85
C ILE A 200 -6.60 13.23 -2.28
N ALA A 201 -5.53 13.04 -1.51
CA ALA A 201 -4.52 12.03 -1.80
C ALA A 201 -5.08 10.60 -1.74
N LEU A 202 -5.80 10.25 -0.68
CA LEU A 202 -6.40 8.92 -0.54
C LEU A 202 -7.48 8.68 -1.61
N ALA A 203 -8.25 9.70 -1.96
CA ALA A 203 -9.22 9.63 -3.06
C ALA A 203 -8.54 9.35 -4.41
N LEU A 204 -7.43 10.05 -4.71
CA LEU A 204 -6.63 9.80 -5.91
C LEU A 204 -6.10 8.36 -5.92
N VAL A 205 -5.54 7.88 -4.82
CA VAL A 205 -5.00 6.51 -4.70
C VAL A 205 -6.08 5.46 -4.92
N LEU A 206 -7.23 5.59 -4.25
CA LEU A 206 -8.33 4.61 -4.35
C LEU A 206 -8.94 4.54 -5.76
N MET A 207 -8.83 5.61 -6.55
CA MET A 207 -9.38 5.67 -7.91
C MET A 207 -8.37 5.43 -9.01
N THR A 208 -7.10 5.23 -8.65
CA THR A 208 -6.03 4.98 -9.61
C THR A 208 -5.57 3.52 -9.53
N GLY A 209 -5.21 2.98 -10.69
CA GLY A 209 -4.68 1.64 -10.79
C GLY A 209 -3.16 1.61 -10.65
N PRO A 210 -2.55 0.40 -10.68
CA PRO A 210 -1.12 0.23 -10.50
C PRO A 210 -0.26 1.00 -11.52
N GLY A 211 -0.77 1.32 -12.72
CA GLY A 211 -0.04 2.12 -13.71
C GLY A 211 0.17 3.61 -13.36
N VAL A 212 -0.49 4.09 -12.30
CA VAL A 212 -0.37 5.47 -11.80
C VAL A 212 0.39 5.51 -10.47
N LEU A 213 0.48 4.40 -9.74
CA LEU A 213 1.14 4.35 -8.44
C LEU A 213 2.58 3.88 -8.59
N ASP A 214 3.45 4.31 -7.69
CA ASP A 214 4.82 3.78 -7.60
C ASP A 214 4.82 2.41 -6.92
N VAL A 215 4.30 1.43 -7.66
CA VAL A 215 4.21 0.03 -7.24
C VAL A 215 4.78 -0.86 -8.33
N ASP A 216 5.47 -1.92 -7.91
CA ASP A 216 6.01 -2.96 -8.78
C ASP A 216 4.91 -3.97 -9.11
N ALA A 217 4.10 -3.68 -10.13
CA ALA A 217 3.04 -4.58 -10.56
C ALA A 217 3.65 -5.88 -11.13
N PRO A 218 3.29 -7.07 -10.62
CA PRO A 218 3.89 -8.34 -11.03
C PRO A 218 3.51 -8.68 -12.47
N GLY A 219 4.46 -8.46 -13.40
CA GLY A 219 4.36 -8.70 -14.84
C GLY A 219 3.89 -10.11 -15.21
N GLU A 220 4.20 -11.07 -14.35
CA GLU A 220 3.89 -12.50 -14.46
C GLU A 220 2.42 -12.85 -14.18
N VAL A 221 1.66 -11.98 -13.52
CA VAL A 221 0.23 -12.18 -13.24
C VAL A 221 -0.59 -11.54 -14.36
N PRO A 222 -1.61 -12.19 -14.94
CA PRO A 222 -2.51 -11.53 -15.89
C PRO A 222 -3.19 -10.30 -15.29
N ASP A 223 -3.35 -9.21 -16.05
CA ASP A 223 -3.94 -7.95 -15.55
C ASP A 223 -5.31 -8.13 -14.90
N ALA A 224 -6.14 -9.03 -15.44
CA ALA A 224 -7.47 -9.33 -14.89
C ALA A 224 -7.44 -9.97 -13.50
N LEU A 225 -6.30 -10.53 -13.08
CA LEU A 225 -6.08 -11.17 -11.79
C LEU A 225 -5.23 -10.29 -10.85
N ARG A 226 -4.72 -9.15 -11.33
CA ARG A 226 -3.97 -8.20 -10.51
C ARG A 226 -4.93 -7.33 -9.71
N THR A 227 -5.02 -7.58 -8.41
CA THR A 227 -5.69 -6.67 -7.48
C THR A 227 -4.64 -5.87 -6.71
N LEU A 228 -4.62 -4.56 -6.94
CA LEU A 228 -3.82 -3.63 -6.15
C LEU A 228 -4.32 -3.63 -4.71
N THR A 229 -3.43 -3.73 -3.74
CA THR A 229 -3.75 -3.52 -2.32
C THR A 229 -3.21 -2.17 -1.86
N VAL A 230 -4.07 -1.25 -1.45
CA VAL A 230 -3.67 0.00 -0.80
C VAL A 230 -3.57 -0.25 0.69
N LEU A 231 -2.40 -0.01 1.27
CA LEU A 231 -2.15 -0.06 2.69
C LEU A 231 -2.07 1.37 3.23
N ALA A 232 -3.17 1.86 3.80
CA ALA A 232 -3.28 3.22 4.32
C ALA A 232 -2.98 3.26 5.82
N ASP A 233 -1.86 3.87 6.20
CA ASP A 233 -1.56 4.07 7.62
C ASP A 233 -2.26 5.34 8.14
N GLY A 234 -3.02 5.17 9.23
CA GLY A 234 -3.90 6.21 9.77
C GLY A 234 -4.95 6.67 8.76
N PHE A 235 -5.78 5.76 8.24
CA PHE A 235 -6.84 6.05 7.26
C PHE A 235 -7.82 7.14 7.74
N ASP A 236 -8.04 7.28 9.05
CA ASP A 236 -8.89 8.30 9.68
C ASP A 236 -8.11 9.53 10.17
N ARG A 237 -6.78 9.55 10.04
CA ARG A 237 -5.92 10.58 10.62
C ARG A 237 -6.20 11.95 10.00
N CYS A 238 -6.44 12.93 10.87
CA CYS A 238 -6.79 14.32 10.54
C CYS A 238 -8.08 14.50 9.72
N LEU A 239 -8.90 13.44 9.54
CA LEU A 239 -10.18 13.53 8.85
C LEU A 239 -11.32 13.78 9.84
N ASP A 240 -12.20 14.72 9.52
CA ASP A 240 -13.44 14.88 10.28
C ASP A 240 -14.41 13.71 10.02
N PRO A 241 -15.47 13.57 10.84
CA PRO A 241 -16.39 12.46 10.76
C PRO A 241 -17.14 12.29 9.42
N ALA A 242 -17.37 13.36 8.66
CA ALA A 242 -18.01 13.29 7.36
C ALA A 242 -17.00 12.79 6.30
N ARG A 243 -15.83 13.42 6.23
CA ARG A 243 -14.76 13.06 5.27
C ARG A 243 -14.32 11.60 5.41
N ARG A 244 -14.15 11.09 6.64
CA ARG A 244 -13.75 9.68 6.83
C ARG A 244 -14.81 8.68 6.36
N ARG A 245 -16.10 9.00 6.51
CA ARG A 245 -17.20 8.15 6.04
C ARG A 245 -17.31 8.16 4.52
N GLU A 246 -17.15 9.33 3.93
CA GLU A 246 -17.13 9.46 2.49
C GLU A 246 -15.97 8.68 1.86
N LEU A 247 -14.77 8.80 2.44
CA LEU A 247 -13.59 8.08 1.99
C LEU A 247 -13.74 6.56 2.16
N LEU A 248 -14.34 6.11 3.27
CA LEU A 248 -14.66 4.68 3.44
C LEU A 248 -15.67 4.20 2.40
N GLY A 249 -16.70 4.99 2.12
CA GLY A 249 -17.66 4.70 1.06
C GLY A 249 -17.02 4.64 -0.32
N LEU A 250 -16.04 5.51 -0.60
CA LEU A 250 -15.23 5.45 -1.82
C LEU A 250 -14.42 4.14 -1.88
N ALA A 251 -13.72 3.79 -0.81
CA ALA A 251 -12.93 2.57 -0.74
C ALA A 251 -13.80 1.32 -0.95
N ALA A 252 -14.98 1.27 -0.33
CA ALA A 252 -15.95 0.18 -0.52
C ALA A 252 -16.40 0.08 -1.98
N ARG A 253 -16.82 1.19 -2.61
CA ARG A 253 -17.23 1.22 -4.02
C ARG A 253 -16.12 0.78 -4.97
N MET A 254 -14.87 1.18 -4.71
CA MET A 254 -13.73 0.78 -5.55
C MET A 254 -13.34 -0.68 -5.32
N GLY A 255 -13.54 -1.20 -4.10
CA GLY A 255 -13.43 -2.61 -3.76
C GLY A 255 -14.46 -3.48 -4.47
N GLU A 256 -15.73 -3.07 -4.49
CA GLU A 256 -16.80 -3.77 -5.21
C GLU A 256 -16.55 -3.87 -6.72
N ARG A 257 -15.88 -2.88 -7.31
CA ARG A 257 -15.46 -2.90 -8.73
C ARG A 257 -14.27 -3.83 -8.99
N GLY A 258 -13.66 -4.40 -7.95
CA GLY A 258 -12.49 -5.28 -8.05
C GLY A 258 -11.19 -4.57 -8.44
N HIS A 259 -11.15 -3.22 -8.42
CA HIS A 259 -9.98 -2.45 -8.83
C HIS A 259 -8.92 -2.35 -7.74
N VAL A 260 -9.34 -2.32 -6.47
CA VAL A 260 -8.46 -2.12 -5.33
C VAL A 260 -8.97 -2.88 -4.12
N ARG A 261 -8.06 -3.39 -3.30
CA ARG A 261 -8.32 -3.80 -1.92
C ARG A 261 -7.73 -2.73 -1.01
N CYS A 262 -8.48 -2.22 -0.05
CA CYS A 262 -7.96 -1.24 0.91
C CYS A 262 -7.82 -1.88 2.28
N VAL A 263 -6.63 -1.74 2.89
CA VAL A 263 -6.36 -2.08 4.28
C VAL A 263 -5.95 -0.79 4.98
N GLY A 264 -6.75 -0.33 5.94
CA GLY A 264 -6.50 0.93 6.65
C GLY A 264 -6.30 0.71 8.14
N ALA A 265 -5.22 1.23 8.70
CA ALA A 265 -5.10 1.36 10.16
C ALA A 265 -5.94 2.56 10.61
N VAL A 266 -6.72 2.40 11.66
CA VAL A 266 -7.57 3.46 12.23
C VAL A 266 -7.38 3.52 13.73
N SER A 267 -7.55 4.71 14.30
CA SER A 267 -7.40 4.91 15.75
C SER A 267 -8.63 4.41 16.52
N ASP A 268 -9.82 4.57 15.92
CA ASP A 268 -11.07 4.02 16.41
C ASP A 268 -11.82 3.41 15.21
N ALA A 269 -12.20 2.13 15.29
CA ALA A 269 -12.90 1.45 14.19
C ALA A 269 -14.44 1.50 14.33
N SER A 270 -14.98 2.07 15.41
CA SER A 270 -16.41 2.07 15.71
C SER A 270 -17.26 2.68 14.58
N TRP A 271 -16.73 3.70 13.90
CA TRP A 271 -17.41 4.42 12.83
C TRP A 271 -17.46 3.66 11.49
N ALA A 272 -16.61 2.64 11.33
CA ALA A 272 -16.55 1.80 10.14
C ALA A 272 -17.41 0.54 10.26
N SER A 273 -17.70 0.12 11.50
CA SER A 273 -18.49 -1.08 11.79
C SER A 273 -19.87 -1.04 11.12
N GLY A 274 -20.28 -2.16 10.53
CA GLY A 274 -21.56 -2.28 9.83
C GLY A 274 -21.61 -1.68 8.42
N THR A 275 -20.52 -1.08 7.92
CA THR A 275 -20.45 -0.61 6.53
C THR A 275 -20.39 -1.82 5.58
N PRO A 276 -21.27 -1.91 4.56
CA PRO A 276 -21.22 -2.97 3.56
C PRO A 276 -19.85 -3.04 2.87
N GLY A 277 -19.33 -4.25 2.67
CA GLY A 277 -18.01 -4.46 2.04
C GLY A 277 -16.80 -4.15 2.93
N VAL A 278 -17.01 -3.78 4.21
CA VAL A 278 -15.94 -3.45 5.16
C VAL A 278 -15.86 -4.51 6.26
N THR A 279 -14.64 -4.97 6.56
CA THR A 279 -14.37 -5.84 7.70
C THR A 279 -13.48 -5.11 8.69
N VAL A 280 -13.92 -5.02 9.94
CA VAL A 280 -13.12 -4.48 11.05
C VAL A 280 -12.39 -5.61 11.75
N VAL A 281 -11.07 -5.46 11.88
CA VAL A 281 -10.21 -6.41 12.60
C VAL A 281 -9.58 -5.68 13.78
N HIS A 282 -9.88 -6.14 14.99
CA HIS A 282 -9.22 -5.65 16.20
C HIS A 282 -7.88 -6.38 16.37
N LEU A 283 -6.79 -5.60 16.39
CA LEU A 283 -5.49 -6.13 16.77
C LEU A 283 -5.51 -6.39 18.28
N ARG A 284 -5.23 -7.62 18.67
CA ARG A 284 -4.99 -7.95 20.09
C ARG A 284 -3.64 -7.36 20.45
N VAL A 285 -3.64 -6.38 21.36
CA VAL A 285 -2.42 -5.87 22.00
C VAL A 285 -1.97 -6.88 23.05
#